data_AF-A0A255RE18-F1
#
_entry.id   AF-A0A255RE18-F1
#
_cell.length_a   1.000
_cell.length_b   1.000
_cell.length_c   1.000
_cell.angle_alpha   90.00
_cell.angle_beta   90.00
_cell.angle_gamma   90.00
#
_symmetry.space_group_name_H-M   'P 1'
#
loop_
_entity.id
_entity.type
_entity.pdbx_description
1 polymer ?
#
loop_
_entity_poly.entity_id
_entity_poly.type
_entity_poly.pdbx_seq_one_letter_code
_entity_poly.pdbx_strand_id
1 'polypeptide(L)'
;MTSNPYEAPGDDSLDQNDLSKRRHQGLMWFRGLLVVLLLPAIYNYIRFDHAILHGPGVSAGLIKTYRAVNMVLIAIGSLSLWIWGYPVIEWLSMKLKRLFGPNKDPLAWQDCLHRSARQAFRLSFPAAALWFVWVHIFYRSPENFILLSWLIGIPAHLLAACWYIPLFRSWAECPRQTDH
;
A
#
# COMPACT_ATOMS: atom_id res chain seq x y z
N MET A 1 11.94 17.27 -12.45
CA MET A 1 10.77 17.11 -13.33
C MET A 1 9.77 16.16 -12.67
N THR A 2 8.50 16.54 -12.57
CA THR A 2 7.40 15.66 -12.16
C THR A 2 6.97 14.84 -13.36
N SER A 3 7.34 13.54 -13.40
CA SER A 3 6.86 12.63 -14.46
C SER A 3 5.35 12.50 -14.38
N ASN A 4 4.69 12.45 -15.54
CA ASN A 4 3.24 12.31 -15.61
C ASN A 4 2.86 10.92 -15.03
N PRO A 5 1.93 10.83 -14.06
CA PRO A 5 1.54 9.55 -13.45
C PRO A 5 0.92 8.55 -14.43
N TYR A 6 0.44 9.01 -15.59
CA TYR A 6 -0.15 8.18 -16.64
C TYR A 6 0.83 7.83 -17.76
N GLU A 7 2.07 8.30 -17.68
CA GLU A 7 3.05 8.15 -18.76
C GLU A 7 3.41 6.68 -18.98
N ALA A 8 3.11 6.17 -20.18
CA ALA A 8 3.56 4.85 -20.60
C ALA A 8 5.10 4.84 -20.76
N PRO A 9 5.76 3.69 -20.55
CA PRO A 9 7.14 3.51 -20.95
C PRO A 9 7.25 3.73 -22.47
N GLY A 10 8.24 4.51 -22.90
CA GLY A 10 8.51 4.73 -24.32
C GLY A 10 9.01 3.47 -25.01
N ASP A 11 8.97 3.46 -26.34
CA ASP A 11 9.49 2.37 -27.20
C ASP A 11 11.02 2.23 -27.16
N ASP A 12 11.72 3.10 -26.43
CA ASP A 12 13.16 2.99 -26.23
C ASP A 12 13.47 1.66 -25.53
N SER A 13 14.43 0.91 -26.10
CA SER A 13 14.86 -0.38 -25.56
C SER A 13 15.27 -0.24 -24.09
N LEU A 14 14.40 -0.68 -23.18
CA LEU A 14 14.64 -0.67 -21.75
C LEU A 14 15.77 -1.66 -21.41
N ASP A 15 16.94 -1.14 -21.03
CA ASP A 15 18.05 -1.96 -20.55
C ASP A 15 17.70 -2.60 -19.19
N GLN A 16 18.13 -3.84 -18.98
CA GLN A 16 18.00 -4.55 -17.71
C GLN A 16 18.66 -3.78 -16.55
N ASN A 17 19.75 -3.06 -16.81
CA ASN A 17 20.40 -2.23 -15.78
C ASN A 17 19.50 -1.09 -15.31
N ASP A 18 18.76 -0.47 -16.23
CA ASP A 18 17.83 0.61 -15.88
C ASP A 18 16.60 0.08 -15.16
N LEU A 19 16.08 -1.10 -15.57
CA LEU A 19 15.02 -1.77 -14.84
C LEU A 19 15.43 -2.10 -13.40
N SER A 20 16.65 -2.60 -13.18
CA SER A 20 17.17 -2.91 -11.84
C SER A 20 17.24 -1.66 -10.94
N LYS A 21 17.71 -0.53 -11.47
CA LYS A 21 17.70 0.75 -10.74
C LYS A 21 16.29 1.18 -10.38
N ARG A 22 15.34 1.08 -11.31
CA ARG A 22 13.94 1.45 -11.09
C ARG A 22 13.24 0.54 -10.09
N ARG A 23 13.52 -0.76 -10.15
CA ARG A 23 13.10 -1.75 -9.15
C ARG A 23 13.56 -1.37 -7.76
N HIS A 24 14.84 -1.00 -7.61
CA HIS A 24 15.39 -0.56 -6.33
C HIS A 24 14.67 0.70 -5.81
N GLN A 25 14.43 1.69 -6.67
CA GLN A 25 13.64 2.88 -6.31
C GLN A 25 12.21 2.52 -5.92
N GLY A 26 11.55 1.64 -6.67
CA GLY A 26 10.20 1.15 -6.38
C GLY A 26 10.11 0.48 -5.00
N LEU A 27 11.10 -0.35 -4.66
CA LEU A 27 11.22 -0.96 -3.33
C LEU A 27 11.39 0.09 -2.23
N MET A 28 12.23 1.12 -2.44
CA MET A 28 12.40 2.21 -1.47
C MET A 28 11.10 2.98 -1.26
N TRP A 29 10.36 3.31 -2.33
CA TRP A 29 9.06 3.98 -2.22
C TRP A 29 8.01 3.12 -1.51
N PHE A 30 7.98 1.81 -1.81
CA PHE A 30 7.10 0.87 -1.13
C PHE A 30 7.41 0.79 0.37
N ARG A 31 8.69 0.71 0.74
CA ARG A 31 9.12 0.75 2.15
C ARG A 31 8.74 2.05 2.83
N GLY A 32 8.91 3.18 2.16
CA GLY A 32 8.43 4.48 2.65
C GLY A 32 6.92 4.47 2.91
N LEU A 33 6.13 3.90 1.99
CA LEU A 33 4.68 3.77 2.14
C LEU A 33 4.33 2.92 3.36
N LEU A 34 5.04 1.82 3.58
CA LEU A 34 4.83 0.98 4.76
C LEU A 34 5.08 1.76 6.05
N VAL A 35 6.16 2.55 6.13
CA VAL A 35 6.43 3.39 7.32
C VAL A 35 5.30 4.38 7.55
N VAL A 36 4.86 5.08 6.50
CA VAL A 36 3.78 6.09 6.61
C VAL A 36 2.48 5.45 7.11
N LEU A 37 2.12 4.27 6.61
CA LEU A 37 0.91 3.56 7.01
C LEU A 37 1.04 2.82 8.35
N LEU A 38 2.26 2.53 8.80
CA LEU A 38 2.50 1.92 10.12
C LEU A 38 2.18 2.90 11.26
N LEU A 39 2.37 4.21 11.06
CA LEU A 39 2.06 5.24 12.05
C LEU A 39 0.59 5.21 12.52
N PRO A 40 -0.43 5.30 11.64
CA PRO A 40 -1.82 5.21 12.06
C PRO A 40 -2.18 3.82 12.61
N ALA A 41 -1.52 2.74 12.15
CA ALA A 41 -1.73 1.40 12.70
C ALA A 41 -1.28 1.29 14.17
N ILE A 42 -0.09 1.80 14.49
CA ILE A 42 0.41 1.90 15.87
C ILE A 42 -0.50 2.78 16.71
N TYR A 43 -0.92 3.92 16.17
CA TYR A 43 -1.86 4.81 16.87
C TYR A 43 -3.19 4.12 17.17
N ASN A 44 -3.75 3.37 16.22
CA ASN A 44 -4.95 2.58 16.43
C ASN A 44 -4.78 1.58 17.57
N TYR A 45 -3.66 0.85 17.59
CA TYR A 45 -3.34 -0.08 18.67
C TYR A 45 -3.29 0.63 20.04
N ILE A 46 -2.57 1.76 20.14
CA ILE A 46 -2.48 2.54 21.40
C ILE A 46 -3.87 2.99 21.87
N ARG A 47 -4.71 3.46 20.94
CA ARG A 47 -6.07 3.93 21.27
C ARG A 47 -6.97 2.78 21.69
N PHE A 48 -6.88 1.61 21.04
CA PHE A 48 -7.60 0.41 21.45
C PHE A 48 -7.18 -0.04 22.85
N ASP A 49 -5.88 -0.13 23.10
CA ASP A 49 -5.32 -0.53 24.39
C ASP A 49 -5.83 0.36 25.52
N HIS A 50 -5.82 1.68 25.31
CA HIS A 50 -6.33 2.62 26.30
C HIS A 50 -7.85 2.56 26.47
N ALA A 51 -8.61 2.47 25.39
CA ALA A 51 -10.07 2.59 25.44
C ALA A 51 -10.79 1.31 25.88
N ILE A 52 -10.27 0.13 25.52
CA ILE A 52 -10.97 -1.14 25.70
C ILE A 52 -10.36 -1.96 26.84
N LEU A 53 -9.03 -2.03 26.95
CA LEU A 53 -8.37 -2.94 27.90
C LEU A 53 -8.29 -2.39 29.32
N HIS A 54 -8.51 -1.09 29.52
CA HIS A 54 -8.60 -0.47 30.84
C HIS A 54 -10.05 -0.41 31.36
N GLY A 55 -10.99 -1.07 30.67
CA GLY A 55 -12.37 -1.18 31.09
C GLY A 55 -12.55 -2.05 32.36
N PRO A 56 -13.61 -1.82 33.14
CA PRO A 56 -13.90 -2.63 34.32
C PRO A 56 -14.11 -4.10 33.93
N GLY A 57 -13.48 -5.01 34.67
CA GLY A 57 -13.64 -6.47 34.50
C GLY A 57 -12.61 -7.16 33.58
N VAL A 58 -11.67 -6.43 32.98
CA VAL A 58 -10.61 -7.04 32.16
C VAL A 58 -9.47 -7.54 33.07
N SER A 59 -9.17 -8.84 33.01
CA SER A 59 -8.09 -9.41 33.84
C SER A 59 -6.70 -8.97 33.36
N ALA A 60 -5.78 -8.74 34.31
CA ALA A 60 -4.41 -8.33 33.98
C ALA A 60 -3.67 -9.34 33.09
N GLY A 61 -4.00 -10.64 33.21
CA GLY A 61 -3.49 -11.69 32.33
C GLY A 61 -3.96 -11.51 30.88
N LEU A 62 -5.24 -11.21 30.67
CA LEU A 62 -5.80 -10.98 29.34
C LEU A 62 -5.17 -9.74 28.67
N ILE A 63 -4.96 -8.65 29.43
CA ILE A 63 -4.28 -7.44 28.93
C ILE A 63 -2.86 -7.78 28.45
N LYS A 64 -2.08 -8.51 29.26
CA LYS A 64 -0.71 -8.92 28.91
C LYS A 64 -0.69 -9.78 27.65
N THR A 65 -1.56 -10.79 27.57
CA THR A 65 -1.65 -11.67 26.41
C THR A 65 -2.05 -10.90 25.16
N TYR A 66 -3.05 -10.01 25.25
CA TYR A 66 -3.48 -9.18 24.13
C TYR A 66 -2.34 -8.31 23.60
N ARG A 67 -1.62 -7.60 24.50
CA ARG A 67 -0.48 -6.75 24.12
C ARG A 67 0.62 -7.56 23.46
N ALA A 68 0.99 -8.70 24.04
CA ALA A 68 2.03 -9.57 23.50
C ALA A 68 1.67 -10.06 22.10
N VAL A 69 0.46 -10.61 21.92
CA VAL A 69 -0.01 -11.12 20.63
C VAL A 69 -0.05 -10.01 19.58
N ASN A 70 -0.63 -8.84 19.89
CA ASN A 70 -0.72 -7.75 18.93
C ASN A 70 0.65 -7.18 18.55
N MET A 71 1.55 -6.98 19.51
CA MET A 71 2.90 -6.48 19.21
C MET A 71 3.69 -7.48 18.37
N VAL A 72 3.57 -8.78 18.66
CA VAL A 72 4.18 -9.84 17.85
C VAL A 72 3.60 -9.84 16.43
N LEU A 73 2.28 -9.76 16.28
CA LEU A 73 1.63 -9.73 14.98
C LEU A 73 1.97 -8.47 14.18
N ILE A 74 2.00 -7.29 14.82
CA ILE A 74 2.43 -6.04 14.19
C ILE A 74 3.89 -6.16 13.73
N ALA A 75 4.78 -6.68 14.57
CA ALA A 75 6.19 -6.83 14.25
C ALA A 75 6.41 -7.83 13.10
N ILE A 76 5.86 -9.05 13.21
CA ILE A 76 6.00 -10.11 12.21
C ILE A 76 5.32 -9.69 10.90
N GLY A 77 4.11 -9.12 10.96
CA GLY A 77 3.38 -8.64 9.79
C GLY A 77 4.13 -7.53 9.07
N SER A 78 4.61 -6.52 9.80
CA SER A 78 5.39 -5.41 9.22
C SER A 78 6.71 -5.90 8.63
N LEU A 79 7.43 -6.79 9.32
CA LEU A 79 8.68 -7.37 8.82
C LEU A 79 8.44 -8.23 7.57
N SER A 80 7.36 -9.01 7.56
CA SER A 80 6.98 -9.84 6.41
C SER A 80 6.67 -8.96 5.18
N LEU A 81 5.92 -7.87 5.36
CA LEU A 81 5.66 -6.91 4.29
C LEU A 81 6.94 -6.18 3.85
N TRP A 82 7.84 -5.87 4.78
CA TRP A 82 9.10 -5.19 4.48
C TRP A 82 10.05 -6.01 3.61
N ILE A 83 10.07 -7.33 3.83
CA ILE A 83 10.92 -8.28 3.10
C ILE A 83 10.21 -8.75 1.83
N TRP A 84 8.98 -9.23 1.95
CA TRP A 84 8.28 -9.96 0.90
C TRP A 84 7.20 -9.16 0.18
N GLY A 85 6.75 -8.03 0.73
CA GLY A 85 5.62 -7.27 0.18
C GLY A 85 5.86 -6.84 -1.27
N TYR A 86 6.98 -6.20 -1.55
CA TYR A 86 7.29 -5.75 -2.92
C TYR A 86 7.52 -6.91 -3.90
N PRO A 87 8.35 -7.94 -3.58
CA PRO A 87 8.46 -9.13 -4.43
C PRO A 87 7.12 -9.82 -4.75
N VAL A 88 6.21 -9.89 -3.78
CA VAL A 88 4.87 -10.46 -3.99
C VAL A 88 4.06 -9.61 -4.97
N ILE A 89 4.15 -8.28 -4.90
CA ILE A 89 3.50 -7.37 -5.86
C ILE A 89 4.07 -7.55 -7.27
N GLU A 90 5.40 -7.68 -7.41
CA GLU A 90 6.05 -7.97 -8.70
C GLU A 90 5.53 -9.30 -9.31
N TRP A 91 5.46 -10.34 -8.46
CA TRP A 91 4.95 -11.65 -8.86
C TRP A 91 3.47 -11.59 -9.29
N LEU A 92 2.61 -10.93 -8.51
CA LEU A 92 1.20 -10.73 -8.85
C LEU A 92 1.06 -9.94 -10.15
N SER A 93 1.86 -8.90 -10.35
CA SER A 93 1.90 -8.13 -11.59
C SER A 93 2.19 -9.01 -12.81
N MET A 94 3.15 -9.95 -12.72
CA MET A 94 3.41 -10.90 -13.80
C MET A 94 2.26 -11.89 -14.04
N LYS A 95 1.53 -12.28 -13.00
CA LYS A 95 0.31 -13.09 -13.17
C LYS A 95 -0.78 -12.32 -13.88
N LEU A 96 -0.99 -11.05 -13.52
CA LEU A 96 -1.92 -10.15 -14.19
C LEU A 96 -1.53 -9.93 -15.66
N LYS A 97 -0.24 -9.75 -15.95
CA LYS A 97 0.28 -9.65 -17.33
C LYS A 97 -0.16 -10.85 -18.17
N ARG A 98 -0.01 -12.06 -17.64
CA ARG A 98 -0.40 -13.30 -18.36
C ARG A 98 -1.89 -13.37 -18.68
N LEU A 99 -2.75 -12.79 -17.83
CA LEU A 99 -4.20 -12.82 -18.00
C LEU A 99 -4.72 -11.66 -18.87
N PHE A 100 -4.21 -10.46 -18.68
CA PHE A 100 -4.79 -9.22 -19.24
C PHE A 100 -3.93 -8.58 -20.33
N GLY A 101 -2.66 -8.96 -20.46
CA GLY A 101 -1.74 -8.39 -21.45
C GLY A 101 -0.68 -9.38 -21.92
N PRO A 102 -1.05 -10.59 -22.40
CA PRO A 102 -0.08 -11.64 -22.74
C PRO A 102 0.96 -11.15 -23.77
N ASN A 103 0.53 -10.32 -24.73
CA ASN A 103 1.33 -9.79 -25.84
C ASN A 103 2.10 -8.51 -25.50
N LYS A 104 2.04 -8.03 -24.25
CA LYS A 104 2.78 -6.84 -23.80
C LYS A 104 4.24 -7.20 -23.49
N ASP A 105 5.17 -6.27 -23.67
CA ASP A 105 6.56 -6.49 -23.24
C ASP A 105 6.64 -6.67 -21.71
N PRO A 106 7.20 -7.78 -21.19
CA PRO A 106 7.36 -7.98 -19.76
C PRO A 106 8.24 -6.93 -19.07
N LEU A 107 9.25 -6.36 -19.73
CA LEU A 107 10.15 -5.37 -19.12
C LEU A 107 9.42 -4.04 -18.94
N ALA A 108 8.78 -3.54 -20.00
CA ALA A 108 7.93 -2.35 -19.95
C ALA A 108 6.77 -2.49 -18.93
N TRP A 109 6.15 -3.68 -18.83
CA TRP A 109 5.08 -3.95 -17.87
C TRP A 109 5.53 -3.79 -16.41
N GLN A 110 6.71 -4.31 -16.08
CA GLN A 110 7.30 -4.16 -14.73
C GLN A 110 7.79 -2.74 -14.48
N ASP A 111 8.33 -2.07 -15.49
CA ASP A 111 8.70 -0.66 -15.37
C ASP A 111 7.50 0.23 -14.98
N CYS A 112 6.32 0.02 -15.59
CA CYS A 112 5.08 0.69 -15.18
C CYS A 112 4.80 0.51 -13.68
N LEU A 113 4.92 -0.71 -13.17
CA LEU A 113 4.72 -1.01 -11.76
C LEU A 113 5.73 -0.25 -10.89
N HIS A 114 7.02 -0.30 -11.23
CA HIS A 114 8.08 0.35 -10.45
C HIS A 114 7.91 1.87 -10.40
N ARG A 115 7.55 2.50 -11.52
CA ARG A 115 7.25 3.94 -11.58
C ARG A 115 6.04 4.30 -10.73
N SER A 116 5.00 3.47 -10.75
CA SER A 116 3.75 3.72 -10.00
C SER A 116 3.95 3.72 -8.48
N ALA A 117 4.98 3.03 -7.96
CA ALA A 117 5.25 2.93 -6.53
C ALA A 117 5.48 4.30 -5.86
N ARG A 118 6.06 5.26 -6.60
CA ARG A 118 6.22 6.65 -6.12
C ARG A 118 4.86 7.33 -5.89
N GLN A 119 3.89 7.07 -6.76
CA GLN A 119 2.56 7.63 -6.63
C GLN A 119 1.80 6.98 -5.48
N ALA A 120 1.90 5.66 -5.32
CA ALA A 120 1.39 4.96 -4.15
C ALA A 120 1.95 5.57 -2.86
N PHE A 121 3.26 5.81 -2.80
CA PHE A 121 3.89 6.49 -1.66
C PHE A 121 3.29 7.87 -1.40
N ARG A 122 3.10 8.71 -2.42
CA ARG A 122 2.45 10.02 -2.24
C ARG A 122 1.01 9.92 -1.72
N LEU A 123 0.24 8.97 -2.25
CA LEU A 123 -1.15 8.73 -1.83
C LEU A 123 -1.25 8.13 -0.41
N SER A 124 -0.16 7.52 0.10
CA SER A 124 -0.14 6.99 1.46
C SER A 124 -0.26 8.08 2.53
N PHE A 125 0.19 9.32 2.27
CA PHE A 125 0.08 10.44 3.22
C PHE A 125 -1.37 10.86 3.49
N PRO A 126 -2.20 11.22 2.48
CA PRO A 126 -3.60 11.54 2.73
C PRO A 126 -4.37 10.33 3.26
N ALA A 127 -4.04 9.11 2.81
CA ALA A 127 -4.64 7.89 3.36
C ALA A 127 -4.32 7.72 4.85
N ALA A 128 -3.06 7.91 5.26
CA ALA A 128 -2.66 7.86 6.66
C ALA A 128 -3.34 8.95 7.50
N ALA A 129 -3.44 10.18 6.97
CA ALA A 129 -4.14 11.28 7.65
C ALA A 129 -5.61 10.95 7.88
N LEU A 130 -6.31 10.45 6.86
CA LEU A 130 -7.70 10.01 7.00
C LEU A 130 -7.83 8.87 8.01
N TRP A 131 -6.93 7.89 7.98
CA TRP A 131 -6.94 6.79 8.95
C TRP A 131 -6.74 7.31 10.39
N PHE A 132 -5.79 8.24 10.60
CA PHE A 132 -5.61 8.90 11.90
C PHE A 132 -6.88 9.58 12.40
N VAL A 133 -7.55 10.36 11.55
CA VAL A 133 -8.81 11.03 11.88
C VAL A 133 -9.90 10.01 12.22
N TRP A 134 -10.02 8.95 11.42
CA TRP A 134 -10.98 7.88 11.67
C TRP A 134 -10.78 7.22 13.03
N VAL A 135 -9.54 6.79 13.33
CA VAL A 135 -9.17 6.21 14.62
C VAL A 135 -9.50 7.17 15.76
N HIS A 136 -9.14 8.44 15.62
CA HIS A 136 -9.33 9.43 16.67
C HIS A 136 -10.80 9.61 17.04
N ILE A 137 -11.67 9.74 16.03
CA ILE A 137 -13.11 9.95 16.24
C ILE A 137 -13.78 8.66 16.69
N PHE A 138 -13.42 7.50 16.11
CA PHE A 138 -13.99 6.21 16.46
C PHE A 138 -13.92 5.92 17.96
N TYR A 139 -12.76 6.14 18.59
CA TYR A 139 -12.60 5.93 20.04
C TYR A 139 -13.17 7.06 20.91
N ARG A 140 -13.65 8.17 20.34
CA ARG A 140 -14.32 9.25 21.08
C ARG A 140 -15.84 9.21 20.96
N SER A 141 -16.36 8.69 19.85
CA SER A 141 -17.80 8.66 19.56
C SER A 141 -18.15 7.38 18.79
N PRO A 142 -18.10 6.21 19.46
CA PRO A 142 -18.27 4.91 18.79
C PRO A 142 -19.67 4.72 18.18
N GLU A 143 -20.68 5.44 18.69
CA GLU A 143 -22.06 5.38 18.19
C GLU A 143 -22.21 5.90 16.73
N ASN A 144 -21.21 6.63 16.23
CA ASN A 144 -21.20 7.17 14.86
C ASN A 144 -20.45 6.28 13.86
N PHE A 145 -20.28 4.99 14.13
CA PHE A 145 -19.48 4.08 13.29
C PHE A 145 -19.90 4.09 11.81
N ILE A 146 -21.22 4.06 11.52
CA ILE A 146 -21.72 4.06 10.15
C ILE A 146 -21.33 5.36 9.44
N LEU A 147 -21.59 6.52 10.07
CA LEU A 147 -21.25 7.82 9.52
C LEU A 147 -19.74 7.97 9.28
N LEU A 148 -18.91 7.51 10.23
CA LEU A 148 -17.45 7.52 10.11
C LEU A 148 -16.94 6.62 8.98
N SER A 149 -17.55 5.45 8.83
CA SER A 149 -17.20 4.51 7.75
C SER A 149 -17.52 5.11 6.38
N TRP A 150 -18.62 5.84 6.26
CA TRP A 150 -18.98 6.55 5.03
C TRP A 150 -18.07 7.75 4.74
N LEU A 151 -17.86 8.63 5.73
CA LEU A 151 -17.13 9.89 5.52
C LEU A 151 -15.61 9.71 5.39
N ILE A 152 -15.06 8.62 5.93
CA ILE A 152 -13.60 8.43 5.97
C ILE A 152 -13.18 7.08 5.38
N GLY A 153 -13.92 6.00 5.68
CA GLY A 153 -13.63 4.68 5.14
C GLY A 153 -13.75 4.62 3.62
N ILE A 154 -14.86 5.11 3.05
CA ILE A 154 -15.06 5.17 1.59
C ILE A 154 -13.97 6.04 0.92
N PRO A 155 -13.70 7.29 1.34
CA PRO A 155 -12.59 8.07 0.77
C PRO A 155 -11.21 7.42 0.88
N ALA A 156 -10.91 6.70 1.96
CA ALA A 156 -9.66 5.97 2.09
C ALA A 156 -9.53 4.85 1.04
N HIS A 157 -10.63 4.14 0.75
CA HIS A 157 -10.65 3.11 -0.30
C HIS A 157 -10.58 3.73 -1.70
N LEU A 158 -11.24 4.88 -1.92
CA LEU A 158 -11.14 5.63 -3.18
C LEU A 158 -9.71 6.16 -3.42
N LEU A 159 -9.00 6.59 -2.37
CA LEU A 159 -7.59 6.97 -2.46
C LEU A 159 -6.69 5.81 -2.89
N ALA A 160 -6.97 4.59 -2.41
CA ALA A 160 -6.28 3.40 -2.90
C ALA A 160 -6.61 3.16 -4.39
N ALA A 161 -7.86 3.39 -4.82
CA ALA A 161 -8.25 3.33 -6.23
C ALA A 161 -7.54 4.37 -7.11
N CYS A 162 -7.21 5.55 -6.58
CA CYS A 162 -6.42 6.57 -7.28
C CYS A 162 -5.00 6.11 -7.64
N TRP A 163 -4.48 5.03 -7.04
CA TRP A 163 -3.23 4.40 -7.49
C TRP A 163 -3.47 3.38 -8.61
N TYR A 164 -4.54 2.58 -8.51
CA TYR A 164 -4.84 1.54 -9.49
C TYR A 164 -5.16 2.11 -10.88
N ILE A 165 -5.91 3.21 -10.97
CA ILE A 165 -6.32 3.79 -12.26
C ILE A 165 -5.11 4.18 -13.14
N PRO A 166 -4.13 4.97 -12.65
CA PRO A 166 -2.91 5.26 -13.40
C PRO A 166 -2.13 4.01 -13.80
N LEU A 167 -1.97 3.05 -12.88
CA LEU A 167 -1.24 1.81 -13.15
C LEU A 167 -1.90 1.00 -14.27
N PHE A 168 -3.21 0.80 -14.21
CA PHE A 168 -3.95 0.06 -15.23
C PHE A 168 -3.90 0.78 -16.58
N ARG A 169 -3.97 2.11 -16.60
CA ARG A 169 -3.83 2.88 -17.82
C ARG A 169 -2.43 2.71 -18.44
N SER A 170 -1.38 2.86 -17.64
CA SER A 170 0.00 2.65 -18.12
C SER A 170 0.24 1.22 -18.62
N TRP A 171 -0.41 0.21 -18.02
CA TRP A 171 -0.39 -1.17 -18.52
C TRP A 171 -1.16 -1.35 -19.84
N ALA A 172 -2.30 -0.66 -20.01
CA ALA A 172 -3.06 -0.70 -21.25
C ALA A 172 -2.28 -0.08 -22.42
N GLU A 173 -1.57 1.02 -22.16
CA GLU A 173 -0.75 1.77 -23.13
C GLU A 173 0.65 1.17 -23.33
N CYS A 174 1.04 0.17 -22.53
CA CYS A 174 2.36 -0.47 -22.58
C CYS A 174 2.67 -1.05 -23.99
N PRO A 175 3.89 -0.92 -24.52
CA PRO A 175 4.22 -1.43 -25.84
C PRO A 175 4.02 -2.95 -25.95
N ARG A 176 3.71 -3.40 -27.16
CA ARG A 176 3.61 -4.83 -27.47
C ARG A 176 5.01 -5.41 -27.58
N GLN A 177 5.14 -6.68 -27.24
CA GLN A 177 6.35 -7.43 -27.53
C GLN A 177 6.51 -7.50 -29.05
N THR A 178 7.57 -6.90 -29.59
CA THR A 178 7.94 -7.07 -31.00
C THR A 178 8.70 -8.37 -31.13
N ASP A 179 8.25 -9.23 -32.05
CA ASP A 179 8.95 -10.46 -32.38
C ASP A 179 10.28 -10.09 -33.06
N HIS A 180 11.39 -10.34 -32.35
CA HIS A 180 12.73 -10.37 -32.91
C HIS A 180 13.19 -11.82 -33.02
#